data_AF-A0A3B3ZCJ7-F1
#
_entry.id   AF-A0A3B3ZCJ7-F1
#
_cell.length_a   1.000
_cell.length_b   1.000
_cell.length_c   1.000
_cell.angle_alpha   90.00
_cell.angle_beta   90.00
_cell.angle_gamma   90.00
#
_symmetry.space_group_name_H-M   'P 1'
#
loop_
_entity.id
_entity.type
_entity.pdbx_description
1 polymer ?
#
loop_
_entity_poly.entity_id
_entity_poly.type
_entity_poly.pdbx_seq_one_letter_code
_entity_poly.pdbx_strand_id
1 'polypeptide(L)'
;RQDYIQELIQTEEKYVEDLQIVFHRPMSESGRLTEAEMQKIFVNWKELLPCNNRLLKALHERRSKGGEKAPIPMVGDILAKELAHMQPYIRFCSCQINGAELLQLRTDNEPDFKIFLKKIATDYRCKGMPLSSFLLKPMQRITRYPLHIKNILECTADGHADRLPLKQALERAEELCQQVNEGVREKENSDKLEWIQNHVQCDGTAEHLVFNSLTNCLGPRKLLHSGKVLKAKSSKELWAFLFNDFLLLTHSAKQFTSSVPDKLFSNKNNTQLKMYKPPVFLNEVLVKLPDPSSDEPLFHISHIDRVYVLKTDNINERTAWVQKIKAASEEFLETEKKKREKVYQARSVKASGIGRLLVTILEATELKAAKSNGKSNPYCEVTMGSQIFTSRTLNDTLNPKWNFNCQFHIKDIYQDVLCITILEKDPFSPDDFLGRTEVPVATIKKELENKGAVTRRILLHEVPTGEVWVRLDLQLFGK
;
A
#
# COMPACT_ATOMS: atom_id res chain seq x y z
N ARG A 1 15.16 25.74 29.97
CA ARG A 1 14.55 24.39 30.16
C ARG A 1 13.17 24.46 30.79
N GLN A 2 13.01 24.98 32.02
CA GLN A 2 11.71 24.99 32.71
C GLN A 2 10.63 25.75 31.93
N ASP A 3 10.97 26.87 31.30
CA ASP A 3 10.03 27.64 30.47
C ASP A 3 9.47 26.80 29.31
N TYR A 4 10.30 26.02 28.62
CA TYR A 4 9.85 25.11 27.55
C TYR A 4 8.97 23.96 28.07
N ILE A 5 9.23 23.47 29.28
CA ILE A 5 8.37 22.46 29.92
C ILE A 5 7.01 23.08 30.25
N GLN A 6 7.01 24.30 30.78
CA GLN A 6 5.79 25.02 31.10
C GLN A 6 5.00 25.37 29.84
N GLU A 7 5.66 25.80 28.76
CA GLU A 7 5.05 26.04 27.45
C GLU A 7 4.40 24.77 26.89
N LEU A 8 5.08 23.62 26.98
CA LEU A 8 4.52 22.33 26.56
C LEU A 8 3.21 22.02 27.30
N ILE A 9 3.19 22.21 28.63
CA ILE A 9 1.99 21.94 29.45
C ILE A 9 0.87 22.93 29.10
N GLN A 10 1.15 24.23 29.04
CA GLN A 10 0.15 25.26 28.72
C GLN A 10 -0.44 25.06 27.32
N THR A 11 0.40 24.71 26.34
CA THR A 11 -0.08 24.43 24.98
C THR A 11 -0.87 23.13 24.90
N GLU A 12 -0.60 22.14 25.76
CA GLU A 12 -1.39 20.91 25.88
C GLU A 12 -2.75 21.18 26.53
N GLU A 13 -2.79 21.95 27.62
CA GLU A 13 -4.03 22.41 28.28
C GLU A 13 -4.96 23.08 27.26
N LYS A 14 -4.42 24.04 26.50
CA LYS A 14 -5.16 24.75 25.45
C LYS A 14 -5.60 23.83 24.32
N TYR A 15 -4.75 22.87 23.92
CA TYR A 15 -5.08 21.94 22.86
C TYR A 15 -6.19 20.97 23.26
N VAL A 16 -6.16 20.45 24.49
CA VAL A 16 -7.22 19.60 25.05
C VAL A 16 -8.53 20.38 25.18
N GLU A 17 -8.49 21.65 25.60
CA GLU A 17 -9.65 22.55 25.58
C GLU A 17 -10.23 22.66 24.16
N ASP A 18 -9.38 22.93 23.16
CA ASP A 18 -9.79 23.04 21.76
C ASP A 18 -10.35 21.70 21.20
N LEU A 19 -9.91 20.54 21.73
CA LEU A 19 -10.43 19.21 21.36
C LEU A 19 -11.83 18.93 21.90
N GLN A 20 -12.29 19.66 22.93
CA GLN A 20 -13.69 19.59 23.42
C GLN A 20 -14.62 20.34 22.47
N ILE A 21 -14.67 19.86 21.22
CA ILE A 21 -15.21 20.56 20.08
C ILE A 21 -16.68 20.96 20.29
N VAL A 22 -16.93 22.26 20.29
CA VAL A 22 -18.27 22.84 20.50
C VAL A 22 -19.19 22.58 19.30
N PHE A 23 -18.63 22.26 18.13
CA PHE A 23 -19.37 22.09 16.88
C PHE A 23 -20.12 20.76 16.75
N HIS A 24 -19.60 19.66 17.31
CA HIS A 24 -20.12 18.33 17.03
C HIS A 24 -21.59 18.16 17.43
N ARG A 25 -21.94 18.53 18.67
CA ARG A 25 -23.30 18.34 19.20
C ARG A 25 -24.35 19.18 18.45
N PRO A 26 -24.18 20.51 18.27
CA PRO A 26 -25.10 21.31 17.48
C PRO A 26 -25.25 20.79 16.04
N MET A 27 -24.16 20.37 15.39
CA MET A 27 -24.22 19.82 14.03
C MET A 27 -25.01 18.51 13.96
N SER A 28 -24.79 17.59 14.90
CA SER A 28 -25.51 16.32 15.00
C SER A 28 -27.01 16.53 15.26
N GLU A 29 -27.37 17.40 16.20
CA GLU A 29 -28.76 17.67 16.58
C GLU A 29 -29.53 18.49 15.52
N SER A 30 -28.82 19.18 14.62
CA SER A 30 -29.45 20.04 13.60
C SER A 30 -30.19 19.30 12.49
N GLY A 31 -29.87 18.02 12.28
CA GLY A 31 -30.39 17.23 11.14
C GLY A 31 -29.93 17.71 9.76
N ARG A 32 -28.96 18.64 9.68
CA ARG A 32 -28.47 19.20 8.40
C ARG A 32 -27.44 18.33 7.69
N LEU A 33 -26.84 17.39 8.41
CA LEU A 33 -25.89 16.42 7.90
C LEU A 33 -26.36 15.03 8.29
N THR A 34 -26.15 14.07 7.40
CA THR A 34 -26.33 12.66 7.71
C THR A 34 -25.26 12.17 8.68
N GLU A 35 -25.52 11.05 9.35
CA GLU A 35 -24.54 10.42 10.24
C GLU A 35 -23.24 10.05 9.48
N ALA A 36 -23.35 9.62 8.22
CA ALA A 36 -22.20 9.32 7.37
C ALA A 36 -21.36 10.58 7.06
N GLU A 37 -22.00 11.72 6.81
CA GLU A 37 -21.31 13.00 6.60
C GLU A 37 -20.64 13.50 7.89
N MET A 38 -21.31 13.35 9.04
CA MET A 38 -20.74 13.65 10.36
C MET A 38 -19.49 12.80 10.62
N GLN A 39 -19.56 11.49 10.34
CA GLN A 39 -18.42 10.58 10.46
C GLN A 39 -17.29 10.92 9.47
N LYS A 40 -17.61 11.43 8.28
CA LYS A 40 -16.59 11.89 7.32
C LYS A 40 -15.87 13.16 7.79
N ILE A 41 -16.57 14.09 8.46
CA ILE A 41 -16.00 15.35 8.95
C ILE A 41 -15.19 15.14 10.23
N PHE A 42 -15.72 14.41 11.20
CA PHE A 42 -15.10 14.25 12.52
C PHE A 42 -14.26 12.98 12.65
N VAL A 43 -14.39 12.01 11.73
CA VAL A 43 -13.63 10.75 11.71
C VAL A 43 -13.67 10.08 13.09
N ASN A 44 -12.53 9.95 13.76
CA ASN A 44 -12.37 9.38 15.10
C ASN A 44 -12.01 10.45 16.13
N TRP A 45 -12.52 11.69 16.00
CA TRP A 45 -12.25 12.79 16.92
C TRP A 45 -12.45 12.42 18.41
N LYS A 46 -13.45 11.59 18.70
CA LYS A 46 -13.74 11.09 20.05
C LYS A 46 -12.60 10.25 20.65
N GLU A 47 -11.73 9.68 19.84
CA GLU A 47 -10.55 8.93 20.27
C GLU A 47 -9.33 9.84 20.54
N LEU A 48 -9.28 11.04 19.95
CA LEU A 48 -8.19 12.00 20.15
C LEU A 48 -8.21 12.59 21.56
N LEU A 49 -9.39 12.91 22.09
CA LEU A 49 -9.50 13.54 23.41
C LEU A 49 -8.97 12.63 24.55
N PRO A 50 -9.31 11.32 24.62
CA PRO A 50 -8.77 10.42 25.65
C PRO A 50 -7.24 10.26 25.65
N CYS A 51 -6.58 10.25 24.48
CA CYS A 51 -5.13 10.12 24.44
C CYS A 51 -4.42 11.39 24.95
N ASN A 52 -4.91 12.58 24.60
CA ASN A 52 -4.34 13.84 25.10
C ASN A 52 -4.69 14.09 26.57
N ASN A 53 -5.88 13.71 27.04
CA ASN A 53 -6.22 13.79 28.46
C ASN A 53 -5.30 12.92 29.34
N ARG A 54 -4.86 11.75 28.85
CA ARG A 54 -3.88 10.91 29.57
C ARG A 54 -2.53 11.62 29.71
N LEU A 55 -2.03 12.18 28.60
CA LEU A 55 -0.80 12.97 28.61
C LEU A 55 -0.92 14.16 29.57
N LEU A 56 -1.97 14.96 29.42
CA LEU A 56 -2.19 16.15 30.24
C LEU A 56 -2.31 15.82 31.74
N LYS A 57 -3.05 14.75 32.08
CA LYS A 57 -3.16 14.26 33.46
C LYS A 57 -1.79 13.88 34.03
N ALA A 58 -0.97 13.13 33.29
CA ALA A 58 0.36 12.74 33.73
C ALA A 58 1.29 13.96 33.93
N LEU A 59 1.21 14.95 33.06
CA LEU A 59 1.95 16.22 33.17
C LEU A 59 1.52 17.02 34.42
N HIS A 60 0.22 17.12 34.69
CA HIS A 60 -0.29 17.77 35.89
C HIS A 60 0.12 17.05 37.17
N GLU A 61 0.02 15.71 37.20
CA GLU A 61 0.45 14.92 38.36
C GLU A 61 1.95 15.14 38.66
N ARG A 62 2.79 15.26 37.63
CA ARG A 62 4.22 15.59 37.77
C ARG A 62 4.42 16.99 38.34
N ARG A 63 3.66 17.98 37.87
CA ARG A 63 3.71 19.37 38.36
C ARG A 63 3.26 19.47 39.82
N SER A 64 2.16 18.80 40.19
CA SER A 64 1.59 18.85 41.53
C SER A 64 2.47 18.19 42.59
N LYS A 65 3.22 17.12 42.25
CA LYS A 65 4.14 16.45 43.20
C LYS A 65 5.32 17.32 43.66
N GLY A 66 5.70 18.34 42.87
CA GLY A 66 6.76 19.28 43.23
C GLY A 66 6.28 20.53 43.96
N GLY A 67 4.99 20.88 43.83
CA GLY A 67 4.44 22.19 44.19
C GLY A 67 4.44 23.17 43.00
N GLU A 68 3.47 24.10 42.93
CA GLU A 68 3.22 24.93 41.73
C GLU A 68 4.41 25.77 41.24
N LYS A 69 5.33 26.14 42.13
CA LYS A 69 6.53 26.93 41.80
C LYS A 69 7.81 26.10 41.73
N ALA A 70 7.75 24.80 41.99
CA ALA A 70 8.94 23.98 41.98
C ALA A 70 9.36 23.60 40.55
N PRO A 71 10.67 23.54 40.27
CA PRO A 71 11.16 23.11 38.97
C PRO A 71 10.80 21.64 38.72
N ILE A 72 10.34 21.33 37.51
CA ILE A 72 10.02 19.95 37.11
C ILE A 72 11.34 19.23 36.80
N PRO A 73 11.69 18.17 37.55
CA PRO A 73 12.97 17.50 37.39
C PRO A 73 13.00 16.71 36.08
N MET A 74 11.96 15.95 35.74
CA MET A 74 11.91 15.10 34.55
C MET A 74 10.55 15.22 33.85
N VAL A 75 10.53 15.07 32.53
CA VAL A 75 9.31 15.06 31.70
C VAL A 75 9.41 14.11 30.51
N GLY A 76 10.63 13.76 30.07
CA GLY A 76 10.85 12.90 28.92
C GLY A 76 10.27 11.50 29.09
N ASP A 77 10.22 10.98 30.31
CA ASP A 77 9.64 9.67 30.62
C ASP A 77 8.12 9.62 30.36
N ILE A 78 7.42 10.68 30.72
CA ILE A 78 5.98 10.84 30.44
C ILE A 78 5.77 10.93 28.93
N LEU A 79 6.53 11.79 28.24
CA LEU A 79 6.37 11.99 26.80
C LEU A 79 6.66 10.72 26.01
N ALA A 80 7.75 10.03 26.34
CA ALA A 80 8.11 8.75 25.75
C ALA A 80 6.99 7.71 25.89
N LYS A 81 6.37 7.63 27.07
CA LYS A 81 5.28 6.69 27.33
C LYS A 81 4.00 7.06 26.59
N GLU A 82 3.56 8.31 26.71
CA GLU A 82 2.22 8.70 26.24
C GLU A 82 2.16 8.89 24.72
N LEU A 83 3.26 9.30 24.06
CA LEU A 83 3.34 9.39 22.59
C LEU A 83 3.12 8.04 21.90
N ALA A 84 3.52 6.93 22.53
CA ALA A 84 3.28 5.59 22.00
C ALA A 84 1.78 5.26 21.87
N HIS A 85 0.91 6.01 22.55
CA HIS A 85 -0.54 5.81 22.55
C HIS A 85 -1.31 6.81 21.67
N MET A 86 -0.62 7.60 20.85
CA MET A 86 -1.20 8.62 19.96
C MET A 86 -1.53 8.09 18.55
N GLN A 87 -1.59 6.77 18.36
CA GLN A 87 -1.95 6.12 17.09
C GLN A 87 -3.29 6.59 16.47
N PRO A 88 -4.34 6.98 17.24
CA PRO A 88 -5.57 7.52 16.67
C PRO A 88 -5.39 8.72 15.71
N TYR A 89 -4.28 9.45 15.81
CA TYR A 89 -3.96 10.57 14.92
C TYR A 89 -3.72 10.16 13.48
N ILE A 90 -3.19 8.96 13.24
CA ILE A 90 -2.92 8.45 11.89
C ILE A 90 -4.24 8.40 11.11
N ARG A 91 -5.27 7.77 11.70
CA ARG A 91 -6.61 7.67 11.12
C ARG A 91 -7.29 9.03 10.93
N PHE A 92 -7.19 9.92 11.92
CA PHE A 92 -7.81 11.24 11.82
C PHE A 92 -7.19 12.04 10.67
N CYS A 93 -5.86 12.20 10.70
CA CYS A 93 -5.14 13.03 9.73
C CYS A 93 -5.20 12.45 8.32
N SER A 94 -5.25 11.12 8.16
CA SER A 94 -5.38 10.48 6.85
C SER A 94 -6.71 10.79 6.16
N CYS A 95 -7.78 11.03 6.94
CA CYS A 95 -9.13 11.25 6.43
C CYS A 95 -9.58 12.71 6.50
N GLN A 96 -8.88 13.59 7.22
CA GLN A 96 -9.33 14.95 7.50
C GLN A 96 -9.55 15.81 6.25
N ILE A 97 -8.77 15.59 5.18
CA ILE A 97 -8.89 16.35 3.92
C ILE A 97 -10.25 16.08 3.28
N ASN A 98 -10.69 14.81 3.22
CA ASN A 98 -12.00 14.42 2.68
C ASN A 98 -13.16 15.05 3.48
N GLY A 99 -13.00 15.18 4.80
CA GLY A 99 -13.95 15.87 5.67
C GLY A 99 -13.97 17.38 5.43
N ALA A 100 -12.80 18.00 5.28
CA ALA A 100 -12.67 19.43 4.99
C ALA A 100 -13.25 19.80 3.61
N GLU A 101 -13.03 18.98 2.59
CA GLU A 101 -13.61 19.17 1.25
C GLU A 101 -15.13 19.07 1.28
N LEU A 102 -15.70 18.09 2.01
CA LEU A 102 -17.15 17.99 2.20
C LEU A 102 -17.69 19.24 2.91
N LEU A 103 -17.04 19.67 4.00
CA LEU A 103 -17.44 20.85 4.76
C LEU A 103 -17.43 22.11 3.88
N GLN A 104 -16.38 22.29 3.08
CA GLN A 104 -16.24 23.40 2.13
C GLN A 104 -17.33 23.34 1.06
N LEU A 105 -17.55 22.17 0.45
CA LEU A 105 -18.57 21.94 -0.57
C LEU A 105 -19.98 22.30 -0.07
N ARG A 106 -20.35 21.86 1.13
CA ARG A 106 -21.65 22.18 1.74
C ARG A 106 -21.75 23.68 2.02
N THR A 107 -20.68 24.28 2.55
CA THR A 107 -20.63 25.71 2.88
C THR A 107 -20.76 26.61 1.66
N ASP A 108 -20.22 26.20 0.51
CA ASP A 108 -20.26 26.99 -0.72
C ASP A 108 -21.60 26.88 -1.44
N ASN A 109 -22.25 25.70 -1.41
CA ASN A 109 -23.50 25.47 -2.12
C ASN A 109 -24.76 25.74 -1.28
N GLU A 110 -24.65 25.78 0.05
CA GLU A 110 -25.80 25.91 0.95
C GLU A 110 -25.65 27.11 1.91
N PRO A 111 -26.25 28.27 1.58
CA PRO A 111 -26.16 29.48 2.40
C PRO A 111 -26.64 29.27 3.84
N ASP A 112 -27.72 28.51 4.05
CA ASP A 112 -28.26 28.22 5.39
C ASP A 112 -27.29 27.41 6.24
N PHE A 113 -26.57 26.46 5.64
CA PHE A 113 -25.55 25.68 6.31
C PHE A 113 -24.36 26.56 6.72
N LYS A 114 -23.94 27.48 5.84
CA LYS A 114 -22.91 28.47 6.13
C LYS A 114 -23.29 29.40 7.28
N ILE A 115 -24.53 29.91 7.31
CA ILE A 115 -25.04 30.74 8.40
C ILE A 115 -25.08 29.94 9.71
N PHE A 116 -25.56 28.70 9.65
CA PHE A 116 -25.59 27.78 10.78
C PHE A 116 -24.20 27.56 11.40
N LEU A 117 -23.17 27.25 10.59
CA LEU A 117 -21.81 27.09 11.09
C LEU A 117 -21.24 28.38 11.70
N LYS A 118 -21.51 29.53 11.07
CA LYS A 118 -21.11 30.84 11.62
C LYS A 118 -21.77 31.10 12.99
N LYS A 119 -23.04 30.73 13.16
CA LYS A 119 -23.75 30.84 14.44
C LYS A 119 -23.13 29.97 15.53
N ILE A 120 -22.66 28.76 15.21
CA ILE A 120 -21.95 27.94 16.20
C ILE A 120 -20.60 28.58 16.57
N ALA A 121 -19.90 29.14 15.58
CA ALA A 121 -18.60 29.77 15.78
C ALA A 121 -18.66 31.05 16.65
N THR A 122 -19.84 31.60 16.97
CA THR A 122 -19.98 32.71 17.91
C THR A 122 -19.87 32.30 19.38
N ASP A 123 -19.88 31.01 19.69
CA ASP A 123 -19.61 30.53 21.06
C ASP A 123 -18.24 31.05 21.52
N TYR A 124 -18.15 31.60 22.74
CA TYR A 124 -16.93 32.22 23.26
C TYR A 124 -15.74 31.25 23.29
N ARG A 125 -15.99 29.94 23.44
CA ARG A 125 -14.97 28.89 23.42
C ARG A 125 -14.34 28.73 22.04
N CYS A 126 -15.07 29.08 20.97
CA CYS A 126 -14.55 29.06 19.61
C CYS A 126 -13.56 30.22 19.34
N LYS A 127 -13.53 31.26 20.18
CA LYS A 127 -12.64 32.43 20.04
C LYS A 127 -12.69 33.06 18.63
N GLY A 128 -13.88 33.03 18.00
CA GLY A 128 -14.12 33.54 16.64
C GLY A 128 -13.59 32.66 15.50
N MET A 129 -13.04 31.48 15.80
CA MET A 129 -12.44 30.59 14.81
C MET A 129 -13.48 29.64 14.19
N PRO A 130 -13.46 29.42 12.86
CA PRO A 130 -14.38 28.51 12.19
C PRO A 130 -14.01 27.03 12.42
N LEU A 131 -14.97 26.12 12.27
CA LEU A 131 -14.74 24.66 12.40
C LEU A 131 -13.55 24.16 11.58
N SER A 132 -13.39 24.63 10.34
CA SER A 132 -12.27 24.24 9.47
C SER A 132 -10.90 24.45 10.12
N SER A 133 -10.75 25.50 10.95
CA SER A 133 -9.50 25.75 11.68
C SER A 133 -9.27 24.78 12.84
N PHE A 134 -10.33 24.31 13.50
CA PHE A 134 -10.23 23.31 14.58
C PHE A 134 -9.82 21.95 14.02
N LEU A 135 -10.31 21.59 12.84
CA LEU A 135 -9.97 20.32 12.17
C LEU A 135 -8.48 20.25 11.77
N LEU A 136 -7.77 21.37 11.65
CA LEU A 136 -6.32 21.40 11.39
C LEU A 136 -5.46 21.16 12.64
N LYS A 137 -6.01 21.39 13.84
CA LYS A 137 -5.25 21.36 15.09
C LYS A 137 -4.58 20.01 15.38
N PRO A 138 -5.19 18.84 15.08
CA PRO A 138 -4.54 17.55 15.30
C PRO A 138 -3.21 17.39 14.55
N MET A 139 -3.19 17.68 13.25
CA MET A 139 -1.95 17.65 12.45
C MET A 139 -0.92 18.67 12.95
N GLN A 140 -1.38 19.87 13.33
CA GLN A 140 -0.51 20.90 13.91
C GLN A 140 0.08 20.49 15.27
N ARG A 141 -0.65 19.72 16.09
CA ARG A 141 -0.14 19.29 17.40
C ARG A 141 0.91 18.21 17.25
N ILE A 142 0.65 17.19 16.42
CA ILE A 142 1.60 16.10 16.18
C ILE A 142 2.94 16.65 15.68
N THR A 143 2.92 17.56 14.71
CA THR A 143 4.14 18.18 14.16
C THR A 143 4.87 19.11 15.14
N ARG A 144 4.23 19.55 16.23
CA ARG A 144 4.85 20.38 17.26
C ARG A 144 5.53 19.58 18.37
N TYR A 145 5.14 18.32 18.62
CA TYR A 145 5.78 17.52 19.67
C TYR A 145 7.30 17.39 19.48
N PRO A 146 7.84 17.04 18.29
CA PRO A 146 9.29 17.00 18.07
C PRO A 146 9.97 18.33 18.40
N LEU A 147 9.36 19.46 18.02
CA LEU A 147 9.90 20.80 18.25
C LEU A 147 9.96 21.14 19.74
N HIS A 148 8.88 20.91 20.49
CA HIS A 148 8.86 21.13 21.93
C HIS A 148 9.88 20.24 22.65
N ILE A 149 9.94 18.96 22.31
CA ILE A 149 10.86 18.01 22.94
C ILE A 149 12.31 18.39 22.64
N LYS A 150 12.61 18.77 21.39
CA LYS A 150 13.94 19.23 20.97
C LYS A 150 14.39 20.46 21.74
N ASN A 151 13.53 21.46 21.91
CA ASN A 151 13.87 22.67 22.70
C ASN A 151 14.16 22.33 24.18
N ILE A 152 13.39 21.42 24.79
CA ILE A 152 13.65 20.95 26.16
C ILE A 152 14.98 20.17 26.21
N LEU A 153 15.21 19.30 25.23
CA LEU A 153 16.39 18.43 25.13
C LEU A 153 17.68 19.23 24.95
N GLU A 154 17.69 20.25 24.10
CA GLU A 154 18.82 21.16 23.87
C GLU A 154 19.18 21.97 25.13
N CYS A 155 18.18 22.30 25.95
CA CYS A 155 18.38 22.95 27.25
C CYS A 155 18.67 22.00 28.41
N THR A 156 18.83 20.69 28.16
CA THR A 156 19.06 19.67 29.20
C THR A 156 20.51 19.19 29.12
N ALA A 157 21.26 19.36 30.21
CA ALA A 157 22.67 18.97 30.29
C ALA A 157 22.87 17.45 30.06
N ASP A 158 24.02 17.05 29.53
CA ASP A 158 24.24 15.66 29.13
C ASP A 158 24.23 14.65 30.29
N GLY A 159 24.66 15.07 31.50
CA GLY A 159 24.59 14.24 32.71
C GLY A 159 23.23 14.25 33.42
N HIS A 160 22.24 14.98 32.90
CA HIS A 160 20.94 15.13 33.55
C HIS A 160 20.05 13.89 33.34
N ALA A 161 19.36 13.43 34.39
CA ALA A 161 18.56 12.20 34.36
C ALA A 161 17.46 12.16 33.27
N ASP A 162 16.93 13.34 32.89
CA ASP A 162 15.90 13.47 31.84
C ASP A 162 16.45 13.42 30.40
N ARG A 163 17.76 13.47 30.20
CA ARG A 163 18.38 13.56 28.86
C ARG A 163 18.05 12.34 28.00
N LEU A 164 18.22 11.13 28.52
CA LEU A 164 17.93 9.89 27.80
C LEU A 164 16.43 9.70 27.53
N PRO A 165 15.53 9.87 28.52
CA PRO A 165 14.08 9.85 28.27
C PRO A 165 13.63 10.87 27.22
N LEU A 166 14.19 12.09 27.21
CA LEU A 166 13.87 13.10 26.19
C LEU A 166 14.33 12.69 24.79
N LYS A 167 15.48 12.03 24.63
CA LYS A 167 15.90 11.47 23.34
C LYS A 167 14.92 10.41 22.84
N GLN A 168 14.51 9.51 23.73
CA GLN A 168 13.51 8.47 23.43
C GLN A 168 12.12 9.04 23.14
N ALA A 169 11.75 10.16 23.76
CA ALA A 169 10.52 10.87 23.46
C ALA A 169 10.58 11.56 22.10
N LEU A 170 11.74 12.15 21.74
CA LEU A 170 11.95 12.81 20.45
C LEU A 170 11.83 11.80 19.31
N GLU A 171 12.52 10.67 19.41
CA GLU A 171 12.44 9.58 18.43
C GLU A 171 10.98 9.13 18.21
N ARG A 172 10.23 8.88 19.30
CA ARG A 172 8.80 8.52 19.21
C ARG A 172 7.94 9.62 18.59
N ALA A 173 8.22 10.88 18.86
CA ALA A 173 7.48 11.99 18.28
C ALA A 173 7.73 12.13 16.78
N GLU A 174 8.98 11.94 16.35
CA GLU A 174 9.40 11.97 14.95
C GLU A 174 8.81 10.77 14.19
N GLU A 175 8.88 9.57 14.76
CA GLU A 175 8.26 8.35 14.22
C GLU A 175 6.75 8.53 14.05
N LEU A 176 6.06 9.08 15.06
CA LEU A 176 4.62 9.35 14.99
C LEU A 176 4.29 10.36 13.88
N CYS A 177 5.07 11.43 13.74
CA CYS A 177 4.90 12.38 12.63
C CYS A 177 5.06 11.70 11.27
N GLN A 178 6.07 10.85 11.13
CA GLN A 178 6.31 10.10 9.90
C GLN A 178 5.14 9.16 9.60
N GLN A 179 4.67 8.38 10.58
CA GLN A 179 3.52 7.49 10.44
C GLN A 179 2.25 8.22 10.04
N VAL A 180 1.98 9.38 10.65
CA VAL A 180 0.83 10.24 10.29
C VAL A 180 0.93 10.72 8.85
N ASN A 181 2.10 11.22 8.44
CA ASN A 181 2.33 11.71 7.07
C ASN A 181 2.18 10.60 6.02
N GLU A 182 2.75 9.42 6.29
CA GLU A 182 2.61 8.27 5.39
C GLU A 182 1.17 7.75 5.37
N GLY A 183 0.46 7.73 6.50
CA GLY A 183 -0.96 7.40 6.54
C GLY A 183 -1.83 8.34 5.68
N VAL A 184 -1.51 9.64 5.65
CA VAL A 184 -2.16 10.59 4.73
C VAL A 184 -1.85 10.23 3.27
N ARG A 185 -0.59 9.98 2.94
CA ARG A 185 -0.15 9.63 1.58
C ARG A 185 -0.80 8.34 1.09
N GLU A 186 -0.85 7.31 1.94
CA GLU A 186 -1.46 6.02 1.63
C GLU A 186 -2.97 6.13 1.42
N LYS A 187 -3.65 6.92 2.25
CA LYS A 187 -5.09 7.15 2.10
C LYS A 187 -5.42 7.90 0.81
N GLU A 188 -4.66 8.95 0.49
CA GLU A 188 -4.81 9.66 -0.80
C GLU A 188 -4.56 8.73 -2.00
N ASN A 189 -3.55 7.86 -1.90
CA ASN A 189 -3.28 6.87 -2.93
C ASN A 189 -4.44 5.90 -3.08
N SER A 190 -4.93 5.32 -1.99
CA SER A 190 -6.07 4.40 -2.00
C SER A 190 -7.31 5.04 -2.61
N ASP A 191 -7.66 6.27 -2.23
CA ASP A 191 -8.83 6.98 -2.77
C ASP A 191 -8.69 7.22 -4.29
N LYS A 192 -7.48 7.52 -4.78
CA LYS A 192 -7.21 7.65 -6.23
C LYS A 192 -7.29 6.32 -6.97
N LEU A 193 -6.81 5.23 -6.37
CA LEU A 193 -6.89 3.89 -6.98
C LEU A 193 -8.35 3.40 -7.05
N GLU A 194 -9.15 3.65 -6.01
CA GLU A 194 -10.59 3.38 -6.02
C GLU A 194 -11.31 4.23 -7.07
N TRP A 195 -10.93 5.51 -7.21
CA TRP A 195 -11.47 6.32 -8.30
C TRP A 195 -11.16 5.69 -9.66
N ILE A 196 -9.91 5.29 -9.92
CA ILE A 196 -9.50 4.65 -11.18
C ILE A 196 -10.29 3.35 -11.41
N GLN A 197 -10.45 2.51 -10.38
CA GLN A 197 -11.21 1.26 -10.44
C GLN A 197 -12.64 1.47 -10.94
N ASN A 198 -13.30 2.54 -10.47
CA ASN A 198 -14.70 2.82 -10.79
C ASN A 198 -14.90 3.61 -12.11
N HIS A 199 -13.84 4.19 -12.68
CA HIS A 199 -13.93 5.09 -13.85
C HIS A 199 -13.15 4.60 -15.06
N VAL A 200 -12.31 3.57 -14.93
CA VAL A 200 -11.54 3.00 -16.05
C VAL A 200 -12.03 1.59 -16.36
N GLN A 201 -12.69 1.46 -17.51
CA GLN A 201 -13.04 0.16 -18.07
C GLN A 201 -11.79 -0.48 -18.70
N CYS A 202 -11.35 -1.60 -18.13
CA CYS A 202 -10.30 -2.45 -18.68
C CYS A 202 -10.92 -3.62 -19.45
N ASP A 203 -10.20 -4.13 -20.45
CA ASP A 203 -10.58 -5.29 -21.26
C ASP A 203 -9.36 -6.19 -21.54
N GLY A 204 -9.61 -7.33 -22.19
CA GLY A 204 -8.56 -8.28 -22.57
C GLY A 204 -7.74 -8.78 -21.37
N THR A 205 -6.41 -8.67 -21.44
CA THR A 205 -5.51 -9.16 -20.38
C THR A 205 -5.65 -8.43 -19.05
N ALA A 206 -6.29 -7.26 -19.03
CA ALA A 206 -6.48 -6.44 -17.83
C ALA A 206 -7.94 -6.38 -17.37
N GLU A 207 -8.82 -7.25 -17.90
CA GLU A 207 -10.27 -7.23 -17.60
C GLU A 207 -10.59 -7.30 -16.10
N HIS A 208 -9.76 -8.01 -15.32
CA HIS A 208 -9.93 -8.18 -13.86
C HIS A 208 -8.90 -7.43 -13.04
N LEU A 209 -8.26 -6.41 -13.63
CA LEU A 209 -7.28 -5.60 -12.93
C LEU A 209 -7.92 -4.91 -11.71
N VAL A 210 -7.47 -5.30 -10.52
CA VAL A 210 -7.78 -4.62 -9.26
C VAL A 210 -6.68 -3.59 -9.00
N PHE A 211 -6.98 -2.29 -9.13
CA PHE A 211 -5.99 -1.22 -8.98
C PHE A 211 -5.47 -1.12 -7.55
N ASN A 212 -6.36 -1.16 -6.57
CA ASN A 212 -6.05 -1.06 -5.14
C ASN A 212 -5.65 -2.43 -4.56
N SER A 213 -4.54 -2.98 -5.02
CA SER A 213 -4.04 -4.31 -4.64
C SER A 213 -2.51 -4.33 -4.45
N LEU A 214 -1.99 -5.48 -4.03
CA LEU A 214 -0.55 -5.76 -4.08
C LEU A 214 -0.11 -5.96 -5.53
N THR A 215 1.09 -5.49 -5.84
CA THR A 215 1.79 -5.78 -7.09
C THR A 215 2.56 -7.09 -6.98
N ASN A 216 2.98 -7.63 -8.12
CA ASN A 216 3.79 -8.85 -8.19
C ASN A 216 5.11 -8.77 -7.42
N CYS A 217 5.76 -7.59 -7.35
CA CYS A 217 7.05 -7.51 -6.69
C CYS A 217 7.33 -6.31 -5.78
N LEU A 218 6.56 -5.23 -5.86
CA LEU A 218 6.85 -3.94 -5.21
C LEU A 218 5.99 -3.65 -3.98
N GLY A 219 5.20 -4.62 -3.52
CA GLY A 219 4.22 -4.40 -2.44
C GLY A 219 2.98 -3.67 -2.96
N PRO A 220 2.30 -2.83 -2.15
CA PRO A 220 1.08 -2.12 -2.55
C PRO A 220 1.26 -1.27 -3.81
N ARG A 221 0.26 -1.29 -4.70
CA ARG A 221 0.27 -0.44 -5.90
C ARG A 221 0.17 1.04 -5.50
N LYS A 222 0.93 1.89 -6.18
CA LYS A 222 0.97 3.33 -5.96
C LYS A 222 0.78 4.08 -7.27
N LEU A 223 -0.13 5.05 -7.31
CA LEU A 223 -0.22 6.00 -8.41
C LEU A 223 0.87 7.06 -8.27
N LEU A 224 1.85 7.04 -9.17
CA LEU A 224 3.02 7.94 -9.15
C LEU A 224 2.78 9.23 -9.94
N HIS A 225 1.99 9.14 -11.00
CA HIS A 225 1.64 10.28 -11.83
C HIS A 225 0.40 10.02 -12.68
N SER A 226 -0.29 11.08 -13.08
CA SER A 226 -1.40 11.01 -14.01
C SER A 226 -1.58 12.34 -14.72
N GLY A 227 -2.01 12.32 -15.97
CA GLY A 227 -2.17 13.54 -16.76
C GLY A 227 -2.60 13.27 -18.19
N LYS A 228 -2.97 14.34 -18.90
CA LYS A 228 -3.29 14.26 -20.32
C LYS A 228 -2.02 14.16 -21.15
N VAL A 229 -2.07 13.33 -22.18
CA VAL A 229 -1.02 13.22 -23.19
C VAL A 229 -1.64 13.08 -24.58
N LEU A 230 -0.96 13.59 -25.59
CA LEU A 230 -1.36 13.47 -27.00
C LEU A 230 -0.44 12.48 -27.70
N LYS A 231 -1.00 11.57 -28.49
CA LYS A 231 -0.18 10.71 -29.36
C LYS A 231 0.39 11.53 -30.52
N ALA A 232 1.71 11.67 -30.61
CA ALA A 232 2.36 12.62 -31.54
C ALA A 232 1.93 12.49 -33.01
N LYS A 233 1.78 11.25 -33.52
CA LYS A 233 1.42 11.00 -34.93
C LYS A 233 -0.06 11.24 -35.27
N SER A 234 -0.96 11.08 -34.30
CA SER A 234 -2.41 11.10 -34.57
C SER A 234 -3.16 12.17 -33.80
N SER A 235 -2.46 12.93 -32.95
CA SER A 235 -3.02 13.91 -32.01
C SER A 235 -4.17 13.38 -31.16
N LYS A 236 -4.23 12.05 -30.95
CA LYS A 236 -5.28 11.43 -30.13
C LYS A 236 -5.03 11.79 -28.68
N GLU A 237 -6.02 12.41 -28.04
CA GLU A 237 -6.02 12.68 -26.60
C GLU A 237 -6.17 11.38 -25.82
N LEU A 238 -5.25 11.19 -24.87
CA LEU A 238 -5.21 10.07 -23.95
C LEU A 238 -5.05 10.61 -22.52
N TRP A 239 -5.54 9.83 -21.56
CA TRP A 239 -5.18 9.98 -20.16
C TRP A 239 -4.15 8.91 -19.81
N ALA A 240 -3.03 9.32 -19.22
CA ALA A 240 -1.99 8.41 -18.75
C ALA A 240 -2.06 8.30 -17.24
N PHE A 241 -1.89 7.08 -16.72
CA PHE A 241 -1.77 6.76 -15.30
C PHE A 241 -0.51 5.91 -15.10
N LEU A 242 0.50 6.50 -14.44
CA LEU A 242 1.73 5.79 -14.07
C LEU A 242 1.57 5.22 -12.67
N PHE A 243 1.62 3.90 -12.58
CA PHE A 243 1.75 3.18 -11.32
C PHE A 243 3.22 2.81 -11.07
N ASN A 244 3.51 2.25 -9.90
CA ASN A 244 4.85 1.74 -9.61
C ASN A 244 5.20 0.46 -10.38
N ASP A 245 4.21 -0.27 -10.91
CA ASP A 245 4.40 -1.53 -11.63
C ASP A 245 4.14 -1.43 -13.15
N PHE A 246 3.24 -0.56 -13.60
CA PHE A 246 2.97 -0.35 -15.04
C PHE A 246 2.49 1.08 -15.36
N LEU A 247 2.50 1.41 -16.65
CA LEU A 247 1.86 2.59 -17.22
C LEU A 247 0.58 2.18 -17.97
N LEU A 248 -0.54 2.81 -17.62
CA LEU A 248 -1.83 2.64 -18.29
C LEU A 248 -2.17 3.86 -19.13
N LEU A 249 -2.51 3.62 -20.40
CA LEU A 249 -3.04 4.65 -21.30
C LEU A 249 -4.53 4.39 -21.52
N THR A 250 -5.34 5.43 -21.41
CA THR A 250 -6.79 5.37 -21.57
C THR A 250 -7.29 6.48 -22.50
N HIS A 251 -8.55 6.37 -22.93
CA HIS A 251 -9.25 7.43 -23.65
C HIS A 251 -10.70 7.54 -23.15
N SER A 252 -11.36 8.66 -23.42
CA SER A 252 -12.78 8.82 -23.04
C SER A 252 -13.67 7.80 -23.76
N ALA A 253 -14.63 7.24 -23.03
CA ALA A 253 -15.66 6.32 -23.52
C ALA A 253 -16.75 7.03 -24.35
N LYS A 254 -17.03 8.32 -24.05
CA LYS A 254 -18.01 9.16 -24.73
C LYS A 254 -17.46 10.59 -24.89
N GLN A 255 -17.47 11.12 -26.11
CA GLN A 255 -17.15 12.53 -26.36
C GLN A 255 -18.42 13.37 -26.14
N PHE A 256 -18.69 13.81 -24.91
CA PHE A 256 -19.64 14.90 -24.71
C PHE A 256 -18.90 16.24 -24.77
N THR A 257 -19.40 17.15 -25.59
CA THR A 257 -18.95 18.53 -25.70
C THR A 257 -19.34 19.32 -24.45
N SER A 258 -18.38 19.62 -23.58
CA SER A 258 -18.18 20.90 -22.88
C SER A 258 -17.20 20.68 -21.72
N SER A 259 -16.12 21.48 -21.69
CA SER A 259 -15.14 21.63 -20.61
C SER A 259 -14.87 20.39 -19.74
N VAL A 260 -13.86 19.61 -20.12
CA VAL A 260 -13.29 18.56 -19.25
C VAL A 260 -12.87 19.21 -17.92
N PRO A 261 -13.30 18.69 -16.76
CA PRO A 261 -12.92 19.27 -15.47
C PRO A 261 -11.40 19.30 -15.29
N ASP A 262 -10.86 20.42 -14.82
CA ASP A 262 -9.42 20.60 -14.51
C ASP A 262 -8.88 19.60 -13.47
N LYS A 263 -9.77 18.91 -12.74
CA LYS A 263 -9.43 17.92 -11.70
C LYS A 263 -10.03 16.55 -12.03
N LEU A 264 -9.18 15.64 -12.51
CA LEU A 264 -9.55 14.26 -12.89
C LEU A 264 -10.23 13.51 -11.75
N PHE A 265 -9.63 13.51 -10.55
CA PHE A 265 -10.10 12.75 -9.37
C PHE A 265 -11.21 13.45 -8.56
N SER A 266 -11.92 14.41 -9.16
CA SER A 266 -13.03 15.08 -8.49
C SER A 266 -14.26 14.17 -8.40
N ASN A 267 -14.93 14.13 -7.26
CA ASN A 267 -16.19 13.40 -7.07
C ASN A 267 -17.34 13.89 -7.97
N LYS A 268 -17.20 15.09 -8.58
CA LYS A 268 -18.17 15.61 -9.56
C LYS A 268 -17.91 15.14 -10.99
N ASN A 269 -16.79 14.45 -11.23
CA ASN A 269 -16.36 14.05 -12.55
C ASN A 269 -16.94 12.69 -12.93
N ASN A 270 -17.95 12.67 -13.80
CA ASN A 270 -18.54 11.43 -14.33
C ASN A 270 -17.82 10.90 -15.58
N THR A 271 -16.56 11.31 -15.82
CA THR A 271 -15.80 10.87 -16.98
C THR A 271 -15.54 9.37 -16.89
N GLN A 272 -16.04 8.63 -17.88
CA GLN A 272 -15.77 7.21 -18.05
C GLN A 272 -14.66 7.04 -19.07
N LEU A 273 -13.59 6.34 -18.67
CA LEU A 273 -12.41 6.07 -19.48
C LEU A 273 -12.40 4.61 -19.89
N LYS A 274 -11.82 4.32 -21.06
CA LYS A 274 -11.54 2.96 -21.54
C LYS A 274 -10.06 2.79 -21.74
N MET A 275 -9.54 1.62 -21.39
CA MET A 275 -8.17 1.24 -21.70
C MET A 275 -7.90 1.39 -23.21
N TYR A 276 -6.80 2.05 -23.55
CA TYR A 276 -6.42 2.28 -24.95
C TYR A 276 -5.67 1.08 -25.54
N LYS A 277 -4.76 0.50 -24.76
CA LYS A 277 -3.93 -0.66 -25.10
C LYS A 277 -3.55 -1.40 -23.82
N PRO A 278 -3.09 -2.67 -23.92
CA PRO A 278 -2.55 -3.39 -22.79
C PRO A 278 -1.55 -2.56 -21.98
N PRO A 279 -1.57 -2.63 -20.64
CA PRO A 279 -0.66 -1.88 -19.79
C PRO A 279 0.81 -2.12 -20.15
N VAL A 280 1.61 -1.08 -20.04
CA VAL A 280 3.05 -1.09 -20.32
C VAL A 280 3.78 -1.37 -19.01
N PHE A 281 4.28 -2.60 -18.82
CA PHE A 281 4.96 -2.97 -17.58
C PHE A 281 6.33 -2.28 -17.48
N LEU A 282 6.68 -1.84 -16.28
CA LEU A 282 7.88 -1.03 -16.08
C LEU A 282 9.18 -1.83 -16.03
N ASN A 283 9.11 -3.16 -15.86
CA ASN A 283 10.28 -4.02 -15.99
C ASN A 283 10.70 -4.29 -17.44
N GLU A 284 9.88 -3.91 -18.42
CA GLU A 284 10.14 -4.11 -19.85
C GLU A 284 10.08 -2.79 -20.64
N VAL A 285 10.14 -1.65 -19.94
CA VAL A 285 10.06 -0.32 -20.52
C VAL A 285 11.43 0.33 -20.66
N LEU A 286 11.66 1.01 -21.78
CA LEU A 286 12.80 1.89 -21.99
C LEU A 286 12.28 3.29 -22.35
N VAL A 287 12.70 4.28 -21.58
CA VAL A 287 12.39 5.69 -21.85
C VAL A 287 13.65 6.36 -22.36
N LYS A 288 13.56 6.96 -23.55
CA LYS A 288 14.67 7.78 -24.06
C LYS A 288 14.68 9.11 -23.31
N LEU A 289 15.84 9.47 -22.76
CA LEU A 289 16.03 10.82 -22.23
C LEU A 289 15.91 11.81 -23.39
N PRO A 290 15.08 12.85 -23.26
CA PRO A 290 15.05 13.91 -24.26
C PRO A 290 16.41 14.60 -24.30
N ASP A 291 16.84 14.99 -25.50
CA ASP A 291 18.02 15.84 -25.66
C ASP A 291 17.80 17.15 -24.87
N PRO A 292 18.72 17.55 -23.97
CA PRO A 292 18.57 18.78 -23.19
C PRO A 292 18.34 20.03 -24.04
N SER A 293 18.81 20.06 -25.29
CA SER A 293 18.57 21.14 -26.25
C SER A 293 17.23 21.07 -26.98
N SER A 294 16.43 20.02 -26.79
CA SER A 294 15.15 19.86 -27.46
C SER A 294 14.04 20.63 -26.73
N ASP A 295 13.46 21.60 -27.44
CA ASP A 295 12.29 22.37 -27.00
C ASP A 295 10.96 21.63 -27.24
N GLU A 296 10.99 20.41 -27.77
CA GLU A 296 9.76 19.66 -28.05
C GLU A 296 9.21 19.01 -26.77
N PRO A 297 7.94 19.25 -26.39
CA PRO A 297 7.32 18.64 -25.22
C PRO A 297 6.88 17.20 -25.53
N LEU A 298 7.77 16.36 -26.08
CA LEU A 298 7.49 14.97 -26.43
C LEU A 298 8.49 14.00 -25.79
N PHE A 299 8.04 12.78 -25.52
CA PHE A 299 8.88 11.72 -25.00
C PHE A 299 8.55 10.37 -25.64
N HIS A 300 9.54 9.47 -25.61
CA HIS A 300 9.48 8.17 -26.26
C HIS A 300 9.49 7.07 -25.21
N ILE A 301 8.51 6.17 -25.31
CA ILE A 301 8.44 4.95 -24.51
C ILE A 301 8.56 3.77 -25.45
N SER A 302 9.57 2.92 -25.25
CA SER A 302 9.72 1.64 -25.96
C SER A 302 9.37 0.51 -25.00
N HIS A 303 8.53 -0.43 -25.42
CA HIS A 303 8.12 -1.57 -24.63
C HIS A 303 7.99 -2.79 -25.54
N ILE A 304 8.93 -3.74 -25.37
CA ILE A 304 9.09 -4.91 -26.23
C ILE A 304 9.01 -4.49 -27.72
N ASP A 305 7.95 -4.88 -28.43
CA ASP A 305 7.74 -4.62 -29.87
C ASP A 305 6.97 -3.33 -30.17
N ARG A 306 6.79 -2.43 -29.19
CA ARG A 306 5.97 -1.22 -29.35
C ARG A 306 6.74 0.04 -28.96
N VAL A 307 6.61 1.08 -29.78
CA VAL A 307 7.12 2.42 -29.48
C VAL A 307 5.96 3.41 -29.42
N TYR A 308 5.84 4.11 -28.30
CA TYR A 308 4.91 5.21 -28.09
C TYR A 308 5.66 6.54 -28.14
N VAL A 309 5.12 7.49 -28.89
CA VAL A 309 5.60 8.88 -28.92
C VAL A 309 4.46 9.75 -28.39
N LEU A 310 4.66 10.30 -27.21
CA LEU A 310 3.65 11.04 -26.46
C LEU A 310 4.09 12.49 -26.29
N LYS A 311 3.16 13.42 -26.51
CA LYS A 311 3.32 14.86 -26.34
C LYS A 311 2.58 15.31 -25.08
N THR A 312 3.25 16.10 -24.25
CA THR A 312 2.71 16.74 -23.04
C THR A 312 2.38 18.21 -23.31
N ASP A 313 1.76 18.88 -22.34
CA ASP A 313 1.38 20.29 -22.46
C ASP A 313 2.61 21.21 -22.49
N ASN A 314 3.68 20.84 -21.77
CA ASN A 314 4.91 21.61 -21.70
C ASN A 314 6.13 20.70 -21.41
N ILE A 315 7.32 21.31 -21.47
CA ILE A 315 8.61 20.65 -21.25
C ILE A 315 8.77 20.12 -19.81
N ASN A 316 8.19 20.80 -18.82
CA ASN A 316 8.27 20.39 -17.42
C ASN A 316 7.50 19.09 -17.20
N GLU A 317 6.28 18.98 -17.76
CA GLU A 317 5.49 17.75 -17.74
C GLU A 317 6.22 16.61 -18.46
N ARG A 318 6.77 16.86 -19.65
CA ARG A 318 7.62 15.88 -20.36
C ARG A 318 8.71 15.34 -19.44
N THR A 319 9.43 16.24 -18.79
CA THR A 319 10.57 15.90 -17.92
C THR A 319 10.10 15.12 -16.69
N ALA A 320 8.97 15.52 -16.08
CA ALA A 320 8.37 14.83 -14.95
C ALA A 320 7.96 13.39 -15.30
N TRP A 321 7.29 13.18 -16.45
CA TRP A 321 6.94 11.85 -16.95
C TRP A 321 8.18 10.98 -17.16
N VAL A 322 9.19 11.49 -17.86
CA VAL A 322 10.42 10.75 -18.14
C VAL A 322 11.14 10.34 -16.86
N GLN A 323 11.32 11.28 -15.93
CA GLN A 323 11.99 11.01 -14.65
C GLN A 323 11.24 9.98 -13.81
N LYS A 324 9.92 10.12 -13.68
CA LYS A 324 9.11 9.20 -12.86
C LYS A 324 9.02 7.80 -13.45
N ILE A 325 8.83 7.67 -14.77
CA ILE A 325 8.82 6.35 -15.42
C ILE A 325 10.18 5.67 -15.25
N LYS A 326 11.28 6.41 -15.46
CA LYS A 326 12.64 5.89 -15.29
C LYS A 326 12.88 5.42 -13.86
N ALA A 327 12.60 6.27 -12.87
CA ALA A 327 12.79 5.93 -11.46
C ALA A 327 11.98 4.69 -11.04
N ALA A 328 10.71 4.62 -11.45
CA ALA A 328 9.86 3.47 -11.14
C ALA A 328 10.32 2.17 -11.84
N SER A 329 10.78 2.27 -13.09
CA SER A 329 11.37 1.13 -13.82
C SER A 329 12.66 0.63 -13.15
N GLU A 330 13.55 1.54 -12.75
CA GLU A 330 14.79 1.19 -12.03
C GLU A 330 14.49 0.52 -10.68
N GLU A 331 13.54 1.04 -9.91
CA GLU A 331 13.09 0.45 -8.64
C GLU A 331 12.50 -0.96 -8.85
N PHE A 332 11.69 -1.14 -9.90
CA PHE A 332 11.13 -2.44 -10.27
C PHE A 332 12.24 -3.45 -10.54
N LEU A 333 13.16 -3.11 -11.46
CA LEU A 333 14.24 -3.99 -11.89
C LEU A 333 15.17 -4.37 -10.74
N GLU A 334 15.53 -3.40 -9.89
CA GLU A 334 16.39 -3.66 -8.72
C GLU A 334 15.70 -4.56 -7.70
N THR A 335 14.39 -4.40 -7.50
CA THR A 335 13.61 -5.26 -6.60
C THR A 335 13.49 -6.68 -7.12
N GLU A 336 13.22 -6.86 -8.41
CA GLU A 336 13.23 -8.18 -9.06
C GLU A 336 14.60 -8.84 -8.96
N LYS A 337 15.68 -8.09 -9.22
CA LYS A 337 17.06 -8.60 -9.13
C LYS A 337 17.36 -9.11 -7.71
N LYS A 338 17.06 -8.32 -6.67
CA LYS A 338 17.23 -8.74 -5.27
C LYS A 338 16.43 -9.99 -4.93
N LYS A 339 15.21 -10.14 -5.48
CA LYS A 339 14.41 -11.37 -5.30
C LYS A 339 15.08 -12.57 -5.97
N ARG A 340 15.54 -12.43 -7.22
CA ARG A 340 16.23 -13.50 -7.95
C ARG A 340 17.54 -13.91 -7.28
N GLU A 341 18.31 -12.96 -6.78
CA GLU A 341 19.54 -13.22 -6.03
C GLU A 341 19.28 -14.02 -4.75
N LYS A 342 18.24 -13.68 -3.97
CA LYS A 342 17.84 -14.46 -2.80
C LYS A 342 17.49 -15.91 -3.16
N VAL A 343 16.75 -16.12 -4.25
CA VAL A 343 16.42 -17.46 -4.75
C VAL A 343 17.66 -18.21 -5.22
N TYR A 344 18.57 -17.55 -5.94
CA TYR A 344 19.82 -18.16 -6.40
C TYR A 344 20.74 -18.54 -5.23
N GLN A 345 20.89 -17.67 -4.24
CA GLN A 345 21.66 -17.97 -3.03
C GLN A 345 21.07 -19.16 -2.26
N ALA A 346 19.74 -19.26 -2.18
CA ALA A 346 19.08 -20.42 -1.60
C ALA A 346 19.36 -21.72 -2.39
N ARG A 347 19.51 -21.64 -3.72
CA ARG A 347 19.79 -22.79 -4.61
C ARG A 347 21.28 -23.20 -4.66
N SER A 348 22.22 -22.27 -4.44
CA SER A 348 23.67 -22.48 -4.59
C SER A 348 24.32 -23.22 -3.42
N VAL A 349 23.59 -23.45 -2.32
CA VAL A 349 24.05 -24.29 -1.21
C VAL A 349 24.31 -25.71 -1.73
N LYS A 350 25.58 -26.11 -1.84
CA LYS A 350 26.01 -27.44 -2.34
C LYS A 350 25.15 -28.55 -1.71
N ALA A 351 24.30 -29.17 -2.52
CA ALA A 351 23.42 -30.24 -2.06
C ALA A 351 24.20 -31.55 -1.90
N SER A 352 24.84 -31.72 -0.75
CA SER A 352 25.14 -33.05 -0.19
C SER A 352 23.83 -33.67 0.26
N GLY A 353 23.49 -34.85 -0.25
CA GLY A 353 22.27 -35.56 0.10
C GLY A 353 22.50 -37.07 0.17
N ILE A 354 21.58 -37.77 0.82
CA ILE A 354 21.56 -39.24 0.97
C ILE A 354 20.83 -39.95 -0.18
N GLY A 355 20.28 -39.17 -1.13
CA GLY A 355 19.60 -39.69 -2.32
C GLY A 355 19.06 -38.59 -3.23
N ARG A 356 18.34 -39.01 -4.26
CA ARG A 356 17.61 -38.20 -5.22
C ARG A 356 16.16 -38.64 -5.30
N LEU A 357 15.27 -37.68 -5.47
CA LEU A 357 13.86 -37.90 -5.84
C LEU A 357 13.61 -37.22 -7.18
N LEU A 358 13.36 -38.00 -8.22
CA LEU A 358 12.86 -37.50 -9.50
C LEU A 358 11.34 -37.40 -9.42
N VAL A 359 10.83 -36.21 -9.73
CA VAL A 359 9.41 -35.87 -9.68
C VAL A 359 8.98 -35.43 -11.07
N THR A 360 7.96 -36.11 -11.60
CA THR A 360 7.30 -35.74 -12.85
C THR A 360 5.86 -35.33 -12.55
N ILE A 361 5.57 -34.04 -12.69
CA ILE A 361 4.20 -33.52 -12.65
C ILE A 361 3.59 -33.70 -14.04
N LEU A 362 2.67 -34.67 -14.17
CA LEU A 362 2.06 -35.03 -15.45
C LEU A 362 0.98 -34.02 -15.82
N GLU A 363 -0.06 -33.93 -14.98
CA GLU A 363 -1.21 -33.06 -15.19
C GLU A 363 -1.89 -32.73 -13.85
N ALA A 364 -2.76 -31.72 -13.86
CA ALA A 364 -3.78 -31.57 -12.84
C ALA A 364 -5.16 -31.58 -13.50
N THR A 365 -6.18 -31.92 -12.73
CA THR A 365 -7.56 -32.05 -13.21
C THR A 365 -8.52 -31.37 -12.26
N GLU A 366 -9.60 -30.83 -12.81
CA GLU A 366 -10.71 -30.21 -12.05
C GLU A 366 -10.27 -29.10 -11.09
N LEU A 367 -9.26 -28.31 -11.49
CA LEU A 367 -8.85 -27.14 -10.73
C LEU A 367 -10.00 -26.15 -10.57
N LYS A 368 -10.03 -25.41 -9.46
CA LYS A 368 -10.98 -24.31 -9.30
C LYS A 368 -10.72 -23.23 -10.36
N ALA A 369 -11.79 -22.65 -10.90
CA ALA A 369 -11.69 -21.49 -11.77
C ALA A 369 -11.31 -20.25 -10.96
N ALA A 370 -10.22 -19.59 -11.33
CA ALA A 370 -9.81 -18.32 -10.72
C ALA A 370 -10.30 -17.10 -11.50
N LYS A 371 -10.60 -17.25 -12.79
CA LYS A 371 -11.01 -16.15 -13.67
C LYS A 371 -12.50 -16.19 -13.97
N SER A 372 -13.09 -15.03 -14.30
CA SER A 372 -14.53 -14.91 -14.57
C SER A 372 -15.00 -15.74 -15.77
N ASN A 373 -14.11 -16.04 -16.72
CA ASN A 373 -14.37 -16.90 -17.87
C ASN A 373 -14.52 -18.39 -17.49
N GLY A 374 -14.44 -18.73 -16.20
CA GLY A 374 -14.52 -20.10 -15.70
C GLY A 374 -13.27 -20.93 -15.96
N LYS A 375 -12.13 -20.29 -16.26
CA LYS A 375 -10.83 -20.94 -16.48
C LYS A 375 -9.74 -20.39 -15.54
N SER A 376 -8.55 -20.94 -15.67
CA SER A 376 -7.34 -20.57 -14.93
C SER A 376 -6.13 -20.61 -15.88
N ASN A 377 -5.06 -19.88 -15.58
CA ASN A 377 -3.73 -20.01 -16.15
C ASN A 377 -2.78 -20.70 -15.15
N PRO A 378 -2.95 -22.02 -14.88
CA PRO A 378 -2.21 -22.67 -13.81
C PRO A 378 -0.74 -22.93 -14.18
N TYR A 379 0.13 -22.81 -13.17
CA TYR A 379 1.46 -23.41 -13.14
C TYR A 379 1.66 -24.18 -11.83
N CYS A 380 2.65 -25.06 -11.82
CA CYS A 380 2.98 -25.87 -10.66
C CYS A 380 4.34 -25.44 -10.09
N GLU A 381 4.38 -25.17 -8.79
CA GLU A 381 5.60 -25.04 -8.00
C GLU A 381 5.80 -26.30 -7.16
N VAL A 382 6.99 -26.88 -7.23
CA VAL A 382 7.37 -28.09 -6.47
C VAL A 382 8.54 -27.73 -5.57
N THR A 383 8.39 -27.99 -4.28
CA THR A 383 9.40 -27.64 -3.27
C THR A 383 9.76 -28.82 -2.37
N MET A 384 11.00 -28.84 -1.88
CA MET A 384 11.46 -29.78 -0.86
C MET A 384 12.61 -29.13 -0.08
N GLY A 385 12.32 -28.71 1.15
CA GLY A 385 13.22 -27.85 1.92
C GLY A 385 13.50 -26.53 1.20
N SER A 386 14.77 -26.24 0.90
CA SER A 386 15.21 -25.03 0.16
C SER A 386 15.19 -25.17 -1.36
N GLN A 387 14.91 -26.37 -1.89
CA GLN A 387 14.88 -26.63 -3.33
C GLN A 387 13.50 -26.29 -3.89
N ILE A 388 13.44 -25.53 -4.98
CA ILE A 388 12.20 -25.03 -5.60
C ILE A 388 12.32 -25.12 -7.12
N PHE A 389 11.34 -25.73 -7.77
CA PHE A 389 11.22 -25.83 -9.23
C PHE A 389 9.81 -25.44 -9.67
N THR A 390 9.69 -24.73 -10.79
CA THR A 390 8.40 -24.26 -11.33
C THR A 390 8.20 -24.73 -12.76
N SER A 391 6.98 -25.16 -13.08
CA SER A 391 6.57 -25.50 -14.45
C SER A 391 6.32 -24.23 -15.26
N ARG A 392 6.15 -24.40 -16.58
CA ARG A 392 5.51 -23.36 -17.40
C ARG A 392 4.05 -23.15 -16.98
N THR A 393 3.55 -21.94 -17.20
CA THR A 393 2.13 -21.62 -17.14
C THR A 393 1.41 -22.15 -18.37
N LEU A 394 0.21 -22.71 -18.18
CA LEU A 394 -0.69 -23.10 -19.28
C LEU A 394 -1.95 -22.25 -19.20
N ASN A 395 -2.37 -21.64 -20.30
CA ASN A 395 -3.45 -20.66 -20.30
C ASN A 395 -4.83 -21.31 -20.44
N ASP A 396 -5.84 -20.67 -19.86
CA ASP A 396 -7.27 -20.97 -20.01
C ASP A 396 -7.67 -22.45 -19.86
N THR A 397 -7.12 -23.13 -18.85
CA THR A 397 -7.42 -24.53 -18.57
C THR A 397 -7.59 -24.82 -17.08
N LEU A 398 -8.54 -25.71 -16.77
CA LEU A 398 -8.69 -26.31 -15.44
C LEU A 398 -8.06 -27.71 -15.38
N ASN A 399 -7.54 -28.20 -16.51
CA ASN A 399 -6.94 -29.52 -16.66
C ASN A 399 -5.56 -29.41 -17.34
N PRO A 400 -4.59 -28.72 -16.71
CA PRO A 400 -3.28 -28.49 -17.32
C PRO A 400 -2.47 -29.78 -17.44
N LYS A 401 -1.78 -29.96 -18.58
CA LYS A 401 -0.85 -31.08 -18.82
C LYS A 401 0.57 -30.56 -19.00
N TRP A 402 1.35 -30.58 -17.92
CA TRP A 402 2.69 -29.98 -17.94
C TRP A 402 3.76 -30.95 -18.44
N ASN A 403 3.69 -32.23 -18.06
CA ASN A 403 4.78 -33.19 -18.26
C ASN A 403 6.14 -32.62 -17.77
N PHE A 404 6.10 -31.98 -16.60
CA PHE A 404 7.20 -31.23 -16.02
C PHE A 404 8.06 -32.13 -15.12
N ASN A 405 9.37 -32.19 -15.38
CA ASN A 405 10.31 -33.00 -14.63
C ASN A 405 11.22 -32.12 -13.78
N CYS A 406 11.42 -32.50 -12.52
CA CYS A 406 12.38 -31.88 -11.63
C CYS A 406 13.02 -32.92 -10.70
N GLN A 407 14.23 -32.64 -10.22
CA GLN A 407 14.98 -33.57 -9.37
C GLN A 407 15.42 -32.88 -8.09
N PHE A 408 15.13 -33.52 -6.97
CA PHE A 408 15.50 -33.06 -5.64
C PHE A 408 16.60 -33.93 -5.05
N HIS A 409 17.51 -33.32 -4.29
CA HIS A 409 18.42 -34.03 -3.39
C HIS A 409 17.77 -34.21 -2.03
N ILE A 410 17.78 -35.43 -1.51
CA ILE A 410 17.21 -35.77 -0.22
C ILE A 410 18.28 -35.56 0.84
N LYS A 411 17.98 -34.76 1.86
CA LYS A 411 18.85 -34.53 3.02
C LYS A 411 18.49 -35.49 4.15
N ASP A 412 17.20 -35.66 4.42
CA ASP A 412 16.69 -36.50 5.49
C ASP A 412 15.34 -37.11 5.08
N ILE A 413 15.26 -38.44 5.05
CA ILE A 413 14.05 -39.17 4.64
C ILE A 413 12.85 -38.88 5.56
N TYR A 414 13.08 -38.61 6.83
CA TYR A 414 12.03 -38.44 7.84
C TYR A 414 11.58 -36.99 8.00
N GLN A 415 12.44 -36.03 7.62
CA GLN A 415 12.12 -34.59 7.72
C GLN A 415 11.76 -33.97 6.37
N ASP A 416 12.29 -34.48 5.25
CA ASP A 416 11.99 -33.92 3.95
C ASP A 416 10.55 -34.24 3.53
N VAL A 417 9.84 -33.20 3.10
CA VAL A 417 8.47 -33.24 2.58
C VAL A 417 8.47 -32.61 1.21
N LEU A 418 7.96 -33.34 0.21
CA LEU A 418 7.70 -32.83 -1.12
C LEU A 418 6.38 -32.07 -1.11
N CYS A 419 6.41 -30.76 -1.35
CA CYS A 419 5.20 -29.95 -1.51
C CYS A 419 4.99 -29.67 -3.00
N ILE A 420 3.76 -29.89 -3.47
CA ILE A 420 3.33 -29.57 -4.83
C ILE A 420 2.21 -28.53 -4.69
N THR A 421 2.46 -27.32 -5.16
CA THR A 421 1.53 -26.20 -5.11
C THR A 421 1.14 -25.81 -6.53
N ILE A 422 -0.14 -25.59 -6.78
CA ILE A 422 -0.64 -25.09 -8.06
C ILE A 422 -1.14 -23.67 -7.85
N LEU A 423 -0.73 -22.77 -8.73
CA LEU A 423 -0.95 -21.33 -8.63
C LEU A 423 -1.51 -20.80 -9.96
N GLU A 424 -2.40 -19.81 -9.88
CA GLU A 424 -2.87 -19.02 -11.01
C GLU A 424 -1.86 -17.93 -11.33
N LYS A 425 -1.35 -17.90 -12.56
CA LYS A 425 -0.47 -16.80 -12.97
C LYS A 425 -1.28 -15.52 -13.15
N ASP A 426 -0.99 -14.51 -12.34
CA ASP A 426 -1.54 -13.15 -12.49
C ASP A 426 -0.43 -12.14 -12.92
N PRO A 427 -0.61 -11.39 -14.02
CA PRO A 427 0.36 -10.40 -14.47
C PRO A 427 0.47 -9.15 -13.57
N PHE A 428 -0.56 -8.84 -12.79
CA PHE A 428 -0.72 -7.56 -12.08
C PHE A 428 -0.67 -7.71 -10.56
N SER A 429 -1.13 -8.82 -10.01
CA SER A 429 -1.14 -9.12 -8.58
C SER A 429 -0.40 -10.42 -8.26
N PRO A 430 -0.08 -10.69 -6.98
CA PRO A 430 0.43 -12.00 -6.58
C PRO A 430 -0.46 -13.14 -7.07
N ASP A 431 0.18 -14.23 -7.46
CA ASP A 431 -0.47 -15.41 -8.04
C ASP A 431 -1.46 -16.06 -7.05
N ASP A 432 -2.69 -16.33 -7.51
CA ASP A 432 -3.75 -16.90 -6.68
C ASP A 432 -3.53 -18.40 -6.41
N PHE A 433 -3.80 -18.83 -5.18
CA PHE A 433 -3.65 -20.22 -4.78
C PHE A 433 -4.72 -21.13 -5.39
N LEU A 434 -4.32 -22.17 -6.14
CA LEU A 434 -5.22 -23.16 -6.77
C LEU A 434 -5.20 -24.53 -6.08
N GLY A 435 -4.42 -24.70 -5.02
CA GLY A 435 -4.38 -25.92 -4.23
C GLY A 435 -2.95 -26.41 -3.96
N ARG A 436 -2.79 -27.20 -2.90
CA ARG A 436 -1.50 -27.83 -2.57
C ARG A 436 -1.63 -29.26 -2.09
N THR A 437 -0.58 -30.03 -2.23
CA THR A 437 -0.44 -31.32 -1.56
C THR A 437 0.97 -31.51 -1.04
N GLU A 438 1.09 -32.26 0.04
CA GLU A 438 2.35 -32.50 0.74
C GLU A 438 2.56 -34.00 0.88
N VAL A 439 3.76 -34.45 0.53
CA VAL A 439 4.11 -35.86 0.51
C VAL A 439 5.42 -36.05 1.26
N PRO A 440 5.39 -36.61 2.48
CA PRO A 440 6.60 -36.95 3.21
C PRO A 440 7.46 -37.96 2.43
N VAL A 441 8.78 -37.74 2.35
CA VAL A 441 9.70 -38.64 1.65
C VAL A 441 9.72 -40.03 2.27
N ALA A 442 9.53 -40.14 3.59
CA ALA A 442 9.36 -41.42 4.28
C ALA A 442 8.17 -42.24 3.74
N THR A 443 7.05 -41.58 3.41
CA THR A 443 5.89 -42.23 2.79
C THR A 443 6.22 -42.73 1.38
N ILE A 444 6.92 -41.90 0.59
CA ILE A 444 7.38 -42.28 -0.76
C ILE A 444 8.30 -43.50 -0.69
N LYS A 445 9.25 -43.51 0.24
CA LYS A 445 10.16 -44.65 0.45
C LYS A 445 9.39 -45.92 0.74
N LYS A 446 8.47 -45.89 1.70
CA LYS A 446 7.67 -47.06 2.08
C LYS A 446 6.82 -47.59 0.92
N GLU A 447 6.30 -46.71 0.06
CA GLU A 447 5.52 -47.13 -1.10
C GLU A 447 6.37 -47.73 -2.23
N LEU A 448 7.58 -47.21 -2.41
CA LEU A 448 8.54 -47.66 -3.42
C LEU A 448 9.41 -48.83 -2.96
N GLU A 449 9.28 -49.29 -1.71
CA GLU A 449 9.97 -50.48 -1.22
C GLU A 449 9.64 -51.69 -2.12
N ASN A 450 10.65 -52.15 -2.86
CA ASN A 450 10.58 -53.22 -3.86
C ASN A 450 9.77 -52.92 -5.13
N LYS A 451 9.49 -51.64 -5.43
CA LYS A 451 8.82 -51.17 -6.64
C LYS A 451 9.66 -50.12 -7.36
N GLY A 452 9.58 -50.07 -8.69
CA GLY A 452 10.13 -48.96 -9.48
C GLY A 452 9.28 -47.69 -9.32
N ALA A 453 9.55 -46.67 -10.13
CA ALA A 453 8.80 -45.41 -10.14
C ALA A 453 7.28 -45.61 -10.08
N VAL A 454 6.59 -44.85 -9.22
CA VAL A 454 5.15 -44.93 -9.01
C VAL A 454 4.46 -43.69 -9.56
N THR A 455 3.32 -43.88 -10.23
CA THR A 455 2.43 -42.79 -10.65
C THR A 455 1.17 -42.82 -9.79
N ARG A 456 0.75 -41.68 -9.28
CA ARG A 456 -0.46 -41.57 -8.47
C ARG A 456 -1.15 -40.21 -8.63
N ARG A 457 -2.46 -40.24 -8.37
CA ARG A 457 -3.34 -39.06 -8.31
C ARG A 457 -3.47 -38.64 -6.84
N ILE A 458 -3.25 -37.37 -6.56
CA ILE A 458 -3.27 -36.82 -5.20
C ILE A 458 -4.23 -35.63 -5.17
N LEU A 459 -5.09 -35.59 -4.16
CA LEU A 459 -6.00 -34.47 -3.92
C LEU A 459 -5.22 -33.21 -3.56
N LEU A 460 -5.67 -32.09 -4.11
CA LEU A 460 -5.24 -30.77 -3.67
C LEU A 460 -6.08 -30.35 -2.46
N HIS A 461 -5.40 -29.89 -1.42
CA HIS A 461 -6.00 -29.41 -0.19
C HIS A 461 -6.14 -27.89 -0.20
N GLU A 462 -6.94 -27.37 0.75
CA GLU A 462 -7.28 -25.95 0.91
C GLU A 462 -8.06 -25.33 -0.27
N VAL A 463 -8.57 -26.20 -1.15
CA VAL A 463 -9.44 -25.84 -2.27
C VAL A 463 -10.59 -26.84 -2.38
N PRO A 464 -11.74 -26.42 -2.95
CA PRO A 464 -12.92 -27.29 -3.04
C PRO A 464 -12.77 -28.42 -4.05
N THR A 465 -11.94 -28.24 -5.08
CA THR A 465 -11.72 -29.19 -6.17
C THR A 465 -10.26 -29.17 -6.61
N GLY A 466 -9.83 -30.25 -7.24
CA GLY A 466 -8.54 -30.32 -7.90
C GLY A 466 -7.70 -31.50 -7.45
N GLU A 467 -7.08 -32.16 -8.42
CA GLU A 467 -6.16 -33.27 -8.18
C GLU A 467 -4.93 -33.13 -9.08
N VAL A 468 -3.78 -33.61 -8.61
CA VAL A 468 -2.52 -33.61 -9.36
C VAL A 468 -2.05 -35.04 -9.59
N TRP A 469 -1.62 -35.31 -10.81
CA TRP A 469 -1.05 -36.58 -11.24
C TRP A 469 0.46 -36.46 -11.23
N VAL A 470 1.10 -37.23 -10.36
CA VAL A 470 2.54 -37.17 -10.15
C VAL A 470 3.16 -38.55 -10.28
N ARG A 471 4.30 -38.62 -10.97
CA ARG A 471 5.18 -39.78 -10.97
C ARG A 471 6.42 -39.49 -10.11
N LEU A 472 6.73 -40.41 -9.21
CA LEU A 472 7.80 -40.30 -8.22
C LEU A 472 8.78 -41.46 -8.40
N ASP A 473 10.07 -41.15 -8.46
CA ASP A 473 11.15 -42.13 -8.56
C ASP A 473 12.26 -41.80 -7.56
N LEU A 474 12.49 -42.70 -6.61
CA LEU A 474 13.37 -42.50 -5.46
C LEU A 474 14.63 -43.34 -5.61
N GLN A 475 15.79 -42.69 -5.52
CA GLN A 475 17.09 -43.34 -5.54
C GLN A 475 17.94 -42.90 -4.34
N LEU A 476 18.27 -43.80 -3.43
CA LEU A 476 19.18 -43.53 -2.31
C LEU A 476 20.63 -43.84 -2.70
N PHE A 477 21.60 -43.06 -2.24
CA PHE A 477 23.02 -43.16 -2.63
C PHE A 477 23.83 -44.20 -1.84
N GLY A 478 23.20 -44.92 -0.92
CA GLY A 478 23.80 -46.06 -0.23
C GLY A 478 23.02 -47.33 -0.54
N LYS A 479 23.60 -48.20 -1.36
CA LYS A 479 23.44 -49.66 -1.27
C LYS A 479 24.82 -50.26 -1.10
#